data_AF-A0A523HDG8-F1
#
_entry.id   AF-A0A523HDG8-F1
#
_cell.length_a   1.000
_cell.length_b   1.000
_cell.length_c   1.000
_cell.angle_alpha   90.00
_cell.angle_beta   90.00
_cell.angle_gamma   90.00
#
_symmetry.space_group_name_H-M   'P 1'
#
loop_
_entity.id
_entity.type
_entity.pdbx_description
1 polymer ?
#
loop_
_entity_poly.entity_id
_entity_poly.type
_entity_poly.pdbx_seq_one_letter_code
_entity_poly.pdbx_strand_id
1 'polypeptide(L)'
;MEITIQNLAVLILVSLFLIWAFTAPWRRKTRDRVHWENWNKALDSLKREYGCRMFRIVDIRHHASTGTKAYAIFEDTSEEEAIWIPDFWPSKGGYILSKGDYGYGSHHDENVYYVKQVLLRLHKDTYKGWKRYEKRLKKVEAGVSDSRF
;
A
#
# COMPACT_ATOMS: atom_id res chain seq x y z
N MET A 1 -51.09 -1.77 -18.48
CA MET A 1 -50.17 -1.04 -17.58
C MET A 1 -48.82 -0.98 -18.30
N GLU A 2 -48.61 0.05 -19.10
CA GLU A 2 -47.39 0.19 -19.90
C GLU A 2 -46.27 0.74 -19.02
N ILE A 3 -45.23 -0.07 -18.81
CA ILE A 3 -44.00 0.41 -18.19
C ILE A 3 -43.29 1.24 -19.27
N THR A 4 -43.27 2.55 -19.09
CA THR A 4 -42.52 3.44 -19.98
C THR A 4 -41.02 3.16 -19.87
N ILE A 5 -40.27 3.41 -20.94
CA ILE A 5 -38.80 3.24 -20.98
C ILE A 5 -38.12 4.01 -19.82
N GLN A 6 -38.68 5.15 -19.42
CA GLN A 6 -38.22 5.92 -18.26
C GLN A 6 -38.36 5.13 -16.94
N ASN A 7 -39.48 4.44 -16.71
CA ASN A 7 -39.69 3.63 -15.51
C ASN A 7 -38.72 2.44 -15.44
N LEU A 8 -38.39 1.83 -16.58
CA LEU A 8 -37.41 0.75 -16.65
C LEU A 8 -35.99 1.24 -16.30
N ALA A 9 -35.58 2.40 -16.83
CA ALA A 9 -34.28 2.99 -16.54
C ALA A 9 -34.10 3.33 -15.05
N VAL A 10 -35.14 3.88 -14.41
CA VAL A 10 -35.13 4.19 -12.98
C VAL A 10 -34.97 2.91 -12.15
N LEU A 11 -35.68 1.83 -12.48
CA LEU A 11 -35.58 0.56 -11.77
C LEU A 11 -34.18 -0.07 -11.89
N ILE A 12 -33.54 0.03 -13.06
CA ILE A 12 -32.17 -0.45 -13.26
C ILE A 12 -31.19 0.35 -12.39
N LEU A 13 -31.29 1.67 -12.39
CA LEU A 13 -30.40 2.53 -11.60
C LEU A 13 -30.56 2.28 -10.09
N VAL A 14 -31.79 2.14 -9.60
CA VAL A 14 -32.06 1.80 -8.20
C VAL A 14 -31.49 0.43 -7.86
N SER A 15 -31.66 -0.56 -8.73
CA SER A 15 -31.13 -1.91 -8.51
C SER A 15 -29.61 -1.92 -8.45
N LEU A 16 -28.94 -1.22 -9.37
CA LEU A 16 -27.48 -1.06 -9.37
C LEU A 16 -26.98 -0.33 -8.11
N PHE A 17 -27.69 0.71 -7.68
CA PHE A 17 -27.36 1.43 -6.45
C PHE A 17 -27.50 0.53 -5.21
N LEU A 18 -28.57 -0.25 -5.10
CA LEU A 18 -28.77 -1.18 -4.00
C LEU A 18 -27.68 -2.26 -3.99
N ILE A 19 -27.38 -2.89 -5.14
CA ILE A 19 -26.29 -3.87 -5.26
C ILE A 19 -24.96 -3.26 -4.81
N TRP A 20 -24.66 -2.03 -5.23
CA TRP A 20 -23.46 -1.32 -4.79
C TRP A 20 -23.46 -1.05 -3.28
N ALA A 21 -24.57 -0.57 -2.72
CA ALA A 21 -24.69 -0.26 -1.29
C ALA A 21 -24.53 -1.50 -0.40
N PHE A 22 -25.07 -2.65 -0.82
CA PHE A 22 -24.94 -3.92 -0.09
C PHE A 22 -23.56 -4.56 -0.24
N THR A 23 -22.92 -4.47 -1.42
CA THR A 23 -21.63 -5.13 -1.67
C THR A 23 -20.42 -4.28 -1.30
N ALA A 24 -20.52 -2.94 -1.32
CA ALA A 24 -19.41 -2.04 -1.02
C ALA A 24 -18.81 -2.21 0.39
N PRO A 25 -19.59 -2.39 1.47
CA PRO A 25 -19.05 -2.66 2.80
C PRO A 25 -18.21 -3.94 2.83
N TRP A 26 -18.70 -5.00 2.18
CA TRP A 26 -18.02 -6.29 2.11
C TRP A 26 -16.71 -6.18 1.33
N ARG A 27 -16.73 -5.53 0.16
CA ARG A 27 -15.52 -5.25 -0.64
C ARG A 27 -14.48 -4.45 0.15
N ARG A 28 -14.90 -3.44 0.92
CA ARG A 28 -14.00 -2.66 1.78
C ARG A 28 -13.38 -3.52 2.89
N LYS A 29 -14.16 -4.41 3.50
CA LYS A 29 -13.68 -5.34 4.53
C LYS A 29 -12.62 -6.29 3.97
N THR A 30 -12.91 -6.92 2.83
CA THR A 30 -11.96 -7.80 2.15
C THR A 30 -10.69 -7.06 1.76
N ARG A 31 -10.81 -5.85 1.20
CA ARG A 31 -9.65 -5.04 0.84
C ARG A 31 -8.78 -4.67 2.04
N ASP A 32 -9.39 -4.19 3.13
CA ASP A 32 -8.65 -3.80 4.33
C ASP A 32 -8.00 -5.01 5.03
N ARG A 33 -8.63 -6.20 4.95
CA ARG A 33 -8.02 -7.47 5.37
C ARG A 33 -6.80 -7.82 4.53
N VAL A 34 -6.89 -7.74 3.19
CA VAL A 34 -5.74 -8.00 2.29
C VAL A 34 -4.58 -7.03 2.61
N HIS A 35 -4.88 -5.76 2.85
CA HIS A 35 -3.87 -4.79 3.27
C HIS A 35 -3.25 -5.15 4.63
N TRP A 36 -4.05 -5.63 5.58
CA TRP A 36 -3.56 -6.08 6.88
C TRP A 36 -2.64 -7.31 6.76
N GLU A 37 -3.03 -8.32 5.98
CA GLU A 37 -2.25 -9.52 5.72
C GLU A 37 -0.91 -9.17 5.05
N ASN A 38 -0.93 -8.32 4.02
CA ASN A 38 0.28 -7.89 3.32
C ASN A 38 1.23 -7.08 4.20
N TRP A 39 0.68 -6.19 5.05
CA TRP A 39 1.49 -5.42 5.98
C TRP A 39 2.15 -6.31 7.03
N ASN A 40 1.40 -7.24 7.62
CA ASN A 40 1.97 -8.19 8.59
C ASN A 40 3.02 -9.10 7.96
N LYS A 41 2.81 -9.55 6.72
CA LYS A 41 3.84 -10.29 5.97
C LYS A 41 5.14 -9.49 5.86
N ALA A 42 5.06 -8.18 5.61
CA ALA A 42 6.23 -7.32 5.56
C ALA A 42 6.90 -7.15 6.94
N LEU A 43 6.12 -6.99 8.00
CA LEU A 43 6.65 -6.96 9.38
C LEU A 43 7.34 -8.27 9.76
N ASP A 44 6.78 -9.41 9.36
CA ASP A 44 7.39 -10.71 9.63
C ASP A 44 8.65 -10.96 8.81
N SER A 45 8.73 -10.43 7.59
CA SER A 45 9.95 -10.46 6.79
C SER A 45 11.04 -9.56 7.40
N LEU A 46 10.70 -8.36 7.89
CA LEU A 46 11.64 -7.49 8.62
C LEU A 46 12.27 -8.18 9.83
N LYS A 47 11.50 -9.01 10.55
CA LYS A 47 12.00 -9.75 11.73
C LYS A 47 12.89 -10.94 11.35
N ARG A 48 12.62 -11.58 10.21
CA ARG A 48 13.26 -12.84 9.81
C ARG A 48 14.49 -12.65 8.94
N GLU A 49 14.52 -11.60 8.14
CA GLU A 49 15.56 -11.40 7.15
C GLU A 49 16.52 -10.29 7.56
N TYR A 50 17.76 -10.66 7.85
CA TYR A 50 18.83 -9.71 8.17
C TYR A 50 19.10 -8.74 7.01
N GLY A 51 19.41 -7.48 7.34
CA GLY A 51 19.74 -6.44 6.37
C GLY A 51 18.55 -5.94 5.53
N CYS A 52 17.32 -6.27 5.91
CA CYS A 52 16.13 -5.76 5.23
C CYS A 52 15.71 -4.42 5.81
N ARG A 53 15.30 -3.51 4.92
CA ARG A 53 14.73 -2.22 5.30
C ARG A 53 13.44 -1.98 4.55
N MET A 54 12.48 -1.39 5.25
CA MET A 54 11.21 -0.97 4.68
C MET A 54 11.21 0.55 4.57
N PHE A 55 10.76 1.07 3.44
CA PHE A 55 10.66 2.50 3.22
C PHE A 55 9.44 2.84 2.37
N ARG A 56 8.97 4.08 2.51
CA ARG A 56 7.86 4.66 1.76
C ARG A 56 8.38 5.66 0.75
N ILE A 57 8.01 5.47 -0.52
CA ILE A 57 8.35 6.39 -1.60
C ILE A 57 7.64 7.72 -1.37
N VAL A 58 8.40 8.80 -1.19
CA VAL A 58 7.85 10.15 -1.02
C VAL A 58 7.91 10.96 -2.30
N ASP A 59 8.95 10.74 -3.12
CA ASP A 59 9.07 11.41 -4.39
C ASP A 59 9.85 10.61 -5.42
N ILE A 60 9.61 10.88 -6.70
CA ILE A 60 10.30 10.24 -7.81
C ILE A 60 11.08 11.32 -8.54
N ARG A 61 12.42 11.21 -8.47
CA ARG A 61 13.32 12.19 -9.08
C ARG A 61 13.52 11.91 -10.56
N HIS A 62 13.76 10.65 -10.92
CA HIS A 62 14.08 10.28 -12.30
C HIS A 62 13.79 8.80 -12.58
N HIS A 63 13.20 8.53 -13.74
CA HIS A 63 13.10 7.21 -14.34
C HIS A 63 14.15 7.06 -15.43
N ALA A 64 15.19 6.27 -15.16
CA ALA A 64 16.17 5.87 -16.16
C ALA A 64 15.77 4.54 -16.81
N SER A 65 16.45 4.16 -17.89
CA SER A 65 16.26 2.86 -18.54
C SER A 65 16.60 1.67 -17.64
N THR A 66 17.50 1.86 -16.67
CA THR A 66 18.03 0.80 -15.78
C THR A 66 17.45 0.84 -14.37
N GLY A 67 16.57 1.79 -14.07
CA GLY A 67 16.01 1.93 -12.72
C GLY A 67 15.42 3.29 -12.42
N THR A 68 14.95 3.44 -11.19
CA THR A 68 14.35 4.68 -10.70
C THR A 68 15.18 5.27 -9.56
N LYS A 69 15.52 6.55 -9.68
CA LYS A 69 15.98 7.36 -8.57
C LYS A 69 14.79 8.03 -7.89
N ALA A 70 14.66 7.82 -6.59
CA ALA A 70 13.56 8.32 -5.78
C ALA A 70 14.05 8.81 -4.42
N TYR A 71 13.17 9.50 -3.71
CA TYR A 71 13.33 9.81 -2.29
C TYR A 71 12.33 8.96 -1.50
N ALA A 72 12.79 8.40 -0.39
CA ALA A 72 11.95 7.58 0.47
C ALA A 72 12.21 7.85 1.95
N ILE A 73 11.15 7.70 2.76
CA ILE A 73 11.26 7.73 4.21
C ILE A 73 11.40 6.30 4.71
N PHE A 74 12.46 6.02 5.44
CA PHE A 74 12.74 4.71 6.01
C PHE A 74 11.96 4.51 7.32
N GLU A 75 11.38 3.33 7.51
CA GLU A 75 10.50 3.05 8.66
C GLU A 75 11.26 2.84 9.97
N ASP A 76 12.55 2.51 9.90
CA ASP A 76 13.42 2.32 11.07
C ASP A 76 13.98 3.66 11.60
N THR A 77 14.40 4.56 10.72
CA THR A 77 15.01 5.85 11.09
C THR A 77 14.04 7.02 11.01
N SER A 78 12.93 6.89 10.27
CA SER A 78 12.06 8.01 9.89
C SER A 78 12.75 9.11 9.09
N GLU A 79 13.94 8.84 8.54
CA GLU A 79 14.70 9.79 7.74
C GLU A 79 14.35 9.67 6.25
N GLU A 80 14.35 10.82 5.56
CA GLU A 80 14.23 10.86 4.11
C GLU A 80 15.61 10.69 3.48
N GLU A 81 15.72 9.74 2.56
CA GLU A 81 16.98 9.40 1.93
C GLU A 81 16.79 9.16 0.42
N ALA A 82 17.86 9.40 -0.34
CA ALA A 82 17.89 9.07 -1.76
C ALA A 82 18.03 7.56 -1.94
N ILE A 83 17.26 7.01 -2.87
CA ILE A 83 17.30 5.59 -3.21
C ILE A 83 17.46 5.37 -4.72
N TRP A 84 18.13 4.29 -5.08
CA TRP A 84 18.16 3.76 -6.44
C TRP A 84 17.52 2.38 -6.48
N ILE A 85 16.50 2.20 -7.33
CA ILE A 85 15.82 0.91 -7.50
C ILE A 85 16.01 0.40 -8.92
N PRO A 86 16.82 -0.66 -9.13
CA PRO A 86 17.03 -1.22 -10.46
C PRO A 86 15.76 -1.85 -11.01
N ASP A 87 15.53 -1.69 -12.30
CA ASP A 87 14.48 -2.36 -13.08
C ASP A 87 13.06 -2.24 -12.48
N PHE A 88 12.79 -1.13 -11.78
CA PHE A 88 11.50 -0.91 -11.13
C PHE A 88 11.03 0.54 -11.18
N TRP A 89 9.72 0.71 -11.41
CA TRP A 89 9.00 1.98 -11.41
C TRP A 89 8.03 2.03 -10.22
N PRO A 90 8.49 2.46 -9.04
CA PRO A 90 7.61 2.59 -7.88
C PRO A 90 6.52 3.64 -8.11
N SER A 91 5.42 3.52 -7.37
CA SER A 91 4.44 4.59 -7.24
C SER A 91 4.70 5.42 -5.98
N LYS A 92 4.53 6.75 -6.08
CA LYS A 92 4.54 7.65 -4.92
C LYS A 92 3.54 7.19 -3.85
N GLY A 93 4.01 7.18 -2.61
CA GLY A 93 3.29 6.69 -1.43
C GLY A 93 3.31 5.17 -1.23
N GLY A 94 3.78 4.39 -2.21
CA GLY A 94 3.97 2.94 -2.07
C GLY A 94 5.09 2.62 -1.09
N TYR A 95 5.03 1.42 -0.49
CA TYR A 95 6.07 0.94 0.41
C TYR A 95 6.81 -0.21 -0.26
N ILE A 96 8.11 -0.28 0.00
CA ILE A 96 8.98 -1.34 -0.49
C ILE A 96 9.72 -1.91 0.71
N LEU A 97 9.76 -3.24 0.77
CA LEU A 97 10.70 -3.97 1.62
C LEU A 97 11.82 -4.47 0.72
N SER A 98 13.06 -4.13 1.05
CA SER A 98 14.21 -4.51 0.24
C SER A 98 15.47 -4.78 1.06
N LYS A 99 16.43 -5.42 0.40
CA LYS A 99 17.84 -5.45 0.79
C LYS A 99 18.63 -4.55 -0.15
N GLY A 100 19.65 -3.92 0.39
CA GLY A 100 20.47 -2.97 -0.33
C GLY A 100 21.58 -2.46 0.57
N ASP A 101 22.43 -1.63 0.00
CA ASP A 101 23.55 -1.02 0.70
C ASP A 101 23.68 0.43 0.30
N TYR A 102 24.28 1.22 1.19
CA TYR A 102 24.63 2.60 0.87
C TYR A 102 25.86 2.67 -0.01
N GLY A 103 25.84 3.60 -0.94
CA GLY A 103 26.99 3.92 -1.76
C GLY A 103 27.02 5.40 -2.10
N TYR A 104 28.23 5.88 -2.32
CA TYR A 104 28.46 7.19 -2.90
C TYR A 104 28.74 7.00 -4.39
N GLY A 105 27.83 7.48 -5.24
CA GLY A 105 28.07 7.49 -6.68
C GLY A 105 28.92 8.69 -7.07
N SER A 106 29.84 8.53 -8.03
CA SER A 106 30.69 9.62 -8.57
C SER A 106 29.92 10.82 -9.14
N HIS A 107 28.59 10.69 -9.31
CA HIS A 107 27.69 11.69 -9.87
C HIS A 107 26.61 12.15 -8.87
N HIS A 108 26.73 11.79 -7.60
CA HIS A 108 25.73 12.07 -6.58
C HIS A 108 26.40 12.72 -5.38
N ASP A 109 26.16 14.02 -5.18
CA ASP A 109 26.56 14.75 -3.97
C ASP A 109 25.72 14.36 -2.73
N GLU A 110 25.17 13.14 -2.72
CA GLU A 110 24.29 12.62 -1.66
C GLU A 110 24.53 11.11 -1.49
N ASN A 111 24.36 10.61 -0.27
CA ASN A 111 24.41 9.17 0.02
C ASN A 111 23.15 8.50 -0.55
N VAL A 112 23.33 7.42 -1.32
CA VAL A 112 22.23 6.72 -1.99
C VAL A 112 22.12 5.29 -1.47
N TYR A 113 20.93 4.89 -1.05
CA TYR A 113 20.62 3.49 -0.78
C TYR A 113 20.32 2.75 -2.08
N TYR A 114 21.24 1.87 -2.49
CA TYR A 114 21.10 1.05 -3.69
C TYR A 114 20.34 -0.23 -3.37
N VAL A 115 19.11 -0.33 -3.85
CA VAL A 115 18.31 -1.54 -3.71
C VAL A 115 18.93 -2.64 -4.56
N LYS A 116 19.33 -3.74 -3.91
CA LYS A 116 19.85 -4.95 -4.56
C LYS A 116 18.76 -5.98 -4.79
N GLN A 117 17.82 -6.09 -3.85
CA GLN A 117 16.75 -7.07 -3.91
C GLN A 117 15.45 -6.50 -3.34
N VAL A 118 14.38 -6.49 -4.15
CA VAL A 118 13.03 -6.16 -3.67
C VAL A 118 12.35 -7.43 -3.16
N LEU A 119 11.98 -7.45 -1.88
CA LEU A 119 11.31 -8.59 -1.24
C LEU A 119 9.80 -8.48 -1.34
N LEU A 120 9.26 -7.29 -1.03
CA LEU A 120 7.83 -7.02 -1.10
C LEU A 120 7.56 -5.61 -1.64
N ARG A 121 6.44 -5.49 -2.34
CA ARG A 121 5.90 -4.24 -2.86
C ARG A 121 4.50 -4.06 -2.31
N LEU A 122 4.27 -2.96 -1.61
CA LEU A 122 2.98 -2.69 -0.98
C LEU A 122 2.37 -1.44 -1.61
N HIS A 123 1.08 -1.54 -1.95
CA HIS A 123 0.32 -0.40 -2.45
C HIS A 123 0.30 0.75 -1.43
N LYS A 124 0.18 2.00 -1.89
CA LYS A 124 0.14 3.20 -1.03
C LYS A 124 -0.94 3.17 0.07
N ASP A 125 -2.02 2.44 -0.20
CA ASP A 125 -3.13 2.29 0.73
C ASP A 125 -2.95 1.16 1.74
N THR A 126 -1.89 0.36 1.62
CA THR A 126 -1.66 -0.82 2.48
C THR A 126 -1.56 -0.43 3.95
N TYR A 127 -0.73 0.57 4.28
CA TYR A 127 -0.63 1.04 5.66
C TYR A 127 -1.96 1.55 6.22
N LYS A 128 -2.69 2.35 5.43
CA LYS A 128 -4.00 2.89 5.84
C LYS A 128 -5.03 1.77 6.02
N GLY A 129 -5.05 0.78 5.12
CA GLY A 129 -5.90 -0.40 5.21
C GLY A 129 -5.60 -1.23 6.45
N TRP A 130 -4.32 -1.50 6.71
CA TRP A 130 -3.85 -2.17 7.92
C TRP A 130 -4.29 -1.46 9.19
N LYS A 131 -4.03 -0.14 9.34
CA LYS A 131 -4.48 0.65 10.50
C LYS A 131 -5.99 0.59 10.73
N ARG A 132 -6.78 0.69 9.65
CA ARG A 132 -8.25 0.59 9.74
C ARG A 132 -8.73 -0.80 10.16
N TYR A 133 -8.04 -1.85 9.73
CA TYR A 133 -8.38 -3.22 10.12
C TYR A 133 -7.96 -3.51 11.57
N GLU A 134 -6.76 -3.08 11.96
CA GLU A 134 -6.23 -3.21 13.33
C GLU A 134 -7.14 -2.53 14.36
N LYS A 135 -7.57 -1.28 14.08
CA LYS A 135 -8.53 -0.57 14.94
C LYS A 135 -9.86 -1.33 15.09
N ARG A 136 -10.24 -2.07 14.06
CA ARG A 136 -11.47 -2.86 14.01
C ARG A 136 -11.35 -4.10 14.87
N LEU A 137 -10.24 -4.83 14.77
CA LEU A 137 -9.94 -5.98 15.64
C LEU A 137 -9.99 -5.59 17.13
N LYS A 138 -9.32 -4.48 17.50
CA LYS A 138 -9.31 -3.99 18.89
C LYS A 138 -10.71 -3.68 19.45
N LYS A 139 -11.64 -3.24 18.59
CA LYS A 139 -13.03 -3.00 19.01
C LYS A 139 -13.77 -4.31 19.30
N VAL A 140 -13.59 -5.30 18.44
CA VAL A 140 -14.18 -6.64 18.62
C VAL A 140 -13.64 -7.29 19.89
N GLU A 141 -12.33 -7.21 20.11
CA GLU A 141 -11.67 -7.69 21.34
C GLU A 141 -12.18 -7.00 22.60
N ALA A 142 -12.52 -5.71 22.52
CA ALA A 142 -13.11 -4.94 23.61
C ALA A 142 -14.62 -5.20 23.82
N GLY A 143 -15.21 -6.17 23.13
CA GLY A 143 -16.64 -6.48 23.22
C GLY A 143 -17.55 -5.42 22.59
N VAL A 144 -17.00 -4.46 21.83
CA VAL A 144 -17.79 -3.47 21.11
C VAL A 144 -18.30 -4.12 19.83
N SER A 145 -19.62 -4.35 19.77
CA SER A 145 -20.30 -4.78 18.54
C SER A 145 -20.01 -3.77 17.42
N ASP A 146 -19.16 -4.15 16.47
CA ASP A 146 -18.99 -3.45 15.22
C ASP A 146 -19.79 -4.23 14.17
N SER A 147 -20.94 -3.69 13.77
CA SER A 147 -21.81 -4.26 12.72
C SER A 147 -21.14 -4.40 11.34
N ARG A 148 -19.85 -4.06 11.26
CA ARG A 148 -18.98 -4.20 10.10
C ARG A 148 -18.04 -5.42 10.18
N PHE A 149 -18.15 -6.26 11.22
CA PHE A 149 -17.58 -7.61 11.28
C PHE A 149 -18.61 -8.67 10.92
#